data_AF-A0A948R1Q4-F1
#
_entry.id   AF-A0A948R1Q4-F1
#
_cell.length_a   1.000
_cell.length_b   1.000
_cell.length_c   1.000
_cell.angle_alpha   90.00
_cell.angle_beta   90.00
_cell.angle_gamma   90.00
#
_symmetry.space_group_name_H-M   'P 1'
#
loop_
_entity.id
_entity.type
_entity.pdbx_description
1 polymer ?
#
loop_
_entity_poly.entity_id
_entity_poly.type
_entity_poly.pdbx_seq_one_letter_code
_entity_poly.pdbx_strand_id
1 'polypeptide(L)'
;MRSLLIATMILSGSLTGLASQPAHAAECAYLDTAIGLERVIEIDASTGALFGGLTSQQQEPTFLNDKEVVLSFDDGPSPWVTPKILDTLERHCTKATFFAVGKMAVAYPDVARDILVRGHTLGGHTWSHPRQLPKMKPERAKDEIERGFAALEAATGGGIAPFFRFTGLNDSAPLLNYLQERGIATFTVDVVSDDSFIASPDELARITLQRLDNKGSGILLFHDIKPATAKALQAILDGLKARGYRVVHLRYGKPVVAQSELVAGFAEQVATKLAKSQRRPRLMPFYGAISELSDGRGAAIAAAAPPVTKVAPEARDRTKRPPAVLQSPPKSKKKPAAVPKAAGKGKPAQGPMMPSSSEELPWKSSSYPAHEIDAAGEPAGGYAPGAGASGVGAPDVR
;
A
#
# COMPACT_ATOMS: atom_id res chain seq x y z
N MET A 1 15.65 77.63 27.20
CA MET A 1 14.75 76.87 26.30
C MET A 1 15.02 75.39 26.51
N ARG A 2 13.98 74.57 26.32
CA ARG A 2 13.78 73.20 26.85
C ARG A 2 14.74 72.13 26.31
N SER A 3 14.75 70.99 27.05
CA SER A 3 15.07 69.61 26.59
C SER A 3 16.54 69.18 26.74
N LEU A 4 16.91 67.95 27.16
CA LEU A 4 16.18 66.70 27.39
C LEU A 4 17.06 65.79 28.29
N LEU A 5 16.50 65.18 29.34
CA LEU A 5 17.13 64.05 30.04
C LEU A 5 17.01 62.79 29.16
N ILE A 6 18.10 62.08 28.91
CA ILE A 6 18.08 60.73 28.35
C ILE A 6 18.31 59.75 29.52
N ALA A 7 17.25 59.03 29.89
CA ALA A 7 17.31 57.93 30.83
C ALA A 7 17.67 56.64 30.07
N THR A 8 18.79 56.02 30.44
CA THR A 8 19.23 54.73 29.90
C THR A 8 18.46 53.61 30.59
N MET A 9 17.48 53.02 29.90
CA MET A 9 16.79 51.81 30.35
C MET A 9 17.65 50.58 30.01
N ILE A 10 18.21 49.93 31.02
CA ILE A 10 18.81 48.60 30.90
C ILE A 10 17.68 47.58 31.05
N LEU A 11 17.26 46.95 29.95
CA LEU A 11 16.28 45.87 29.98
C LEU A 11 17.01 44.53 30.13
N SER A 12 17.09 44.04 31.35
CA SER A 12 17.52 42.67 31.68
C SER A 12 16.47 41.66 31.21
N GLY A 13 16.71 41.02 30.07
CA GLY A 13 15.90 39.92 29.57
C GLY A 13 16.22 38.61 30.29
N SER A 14 15.34 38.17 31.19
CA SER A 14 15.37 36.84 31.77
C SER A 14 14.95 35.81 30.72
N LEU A 15 15.89 34.96 30.29
CA LEU A 15 15.64 33.81 29.43
C LEU A 15 14.99 32.70 30.27
N THR A 16 13.67 32.71 30.43
CA THR A 16 12.94 31.54 30.94
C THR A 16 12.89 30.49 29.84
N GLY A 17 13.67 29.43 29.99
CA GLY A 17 13.64 28.27 29.12
C GLY A 17 12.25 27.64 29.08
N LEU A 18 11.65 27.59 27.89
CA LEU A 18 10.49 26.75 27.65
C LEU A 18 10.96 25.30 27.67
N ALA A 19 10.66 24.62 28.77
CA ALA A 19 10.71 23.17 28.83
C ALA A 19 9.76 22.61 27.75
N SER A 20 10.31 21.81 26.84
CA SER A 20 9.55 21.12 25.81
C SER A 20 8.55 20.16 26.46
N GLN A 21 7.25 20.42 26.30
CA GLN A 21 6.22 19.47 26.70
C GLN A 21 6.23 18.25 25.76
N PRO A 22 5.92 17.05 26.27
CA PRO A 22 5.87 15.84 25.46
C PRO A 22 4.72 15.96 24.44
N ALA A 23 5.01 15.62 23.18
CA ALA A 23 4.02 15.54 22.12
C ALA A 23 2.94 14.50 22.49
N HIS A 24 1.69 14.94 22.68
CA HIS A 24 0.57 14.03 22.86
C HIS A 24 0.33 13.24 21.58
N ALA A 25 0.29 11.92 21.71
CA ALA A 25 -0.14 11.03 20.63
C ALA A 25 -1.62 11.25 20.33
N ALA A 26 -1.95 11.29 19.04
CA ALA A 26 -3.31 11.54 18.57
C ALA A 26 -4.28 10.53 19.18
N GLU A 27 -5.32 11.06 19.83
CA GLU A 27 -6.34 10.29 20.54
C GLU A 27 -7.34 9.74 19.53
N CYS A 28 -7.38 8.42 19.38
CA CYS A 28 -8.37 7.81 18.51
C CYS A 28 -9.71 7.67 19.24
N ALA A 29 -10.79 8.17 18.63
CA ALA A 29 -12.13 8.13 19.23
C ALA A 29 -12.71 6.71 19.42
N TYR A 30 -12.03 5.67 18.91
CA TYR A 30 -12.51 4.28 18.87
C TYR A 30 -11.58 3.29 19.58
N LEU A 31 -10.69 3.76 20.47
CA LEU A 31 -9.62 2.94 21.08
C LEU A 31 -10.10 1.60 21.65
N ASP A 32 -11.26 1.58 22.33
CA ASP A 32 -11.75 0.38 23.00
C ASP A 32 -12.19 -0.71 21.99
N THR A 33 -12.76 -0.30 20.86
CA THR A 33 -13.33 -1.20 19.84
C THR A 33 -12.38 -1.47 18.68
N ALA A 34 -11.47 -0.55 18.38
CA ALA A 34 -10.55 -0.63 17.26
C ALA A 34 -9.39 -1.61 17.47
N ILE A 35 -8.78 -2.09 16.38
CA ILE A 35 -7.55 -2.91 16.44
C ILE A 35 -6.34 -2.09 16.87
N GLY A 36 -6.32 -0.78 16.60
CA GLY A 36 -5.24 0.10 16.99
C GLY A 36 -3.96 -0.11 16.19
N LEU A 37 -2.90 0.48 16.70
CA LEU A 37 -1.55 0.36 16.18
C LEU A 37 -0.65 -0.14 17.31
N GLU A 38 -0.06 -1.32 17.12
CA GLU A 38 0.80 -1.96 18.12
C GLU A 38 2.13 -1.24 18.26
N ARG A 39 2.78 -0.96 17.14
CA ARG A 39 4.06 -0.24 17.09
C ARG A 39 4.31 0.35 15.72
N VAL A 40 5.22 1.32 15.70
CA VAL A 40 5.81 1.88 14.49
C VAL A 40 7.15 1.21 14.25
N ILE A 41 7.40 0.86 12.99
CA ILE A 41 8.68 0.32 12.54
C ILE A 41 9.32 1.38 11.64
N GLU A 42 10.36 2.02 12.16
CA GLU A 42 11.17 2.99 11.40
C GLU A 42 12.25 2.23 10.63
N ILE A 43 12.10 2.17 9.31
CA ILE A 43 13.05 1.51 8.41
C ILE A 43 14.11 2.52 7.97
N ASP A 44 15.38 2.19 8.20
CA ASP A 44 16.49 2.79 7.46
C ASP A 44 16.58 2.16 6.08
N ALA A 45 16.24 2.92 5.05
CA ALA A 45 16.23 2.47 3.66
C ALA A 45 17.60 2.58 2.97
N SER A 46 18.59 3.20 3.61
CA SER A 46 19.87 3.58 2.99
C SER A 46 20.65 2.41 2.40
N THR A 47 20.39 1.18 2.85
CA THR A 47 21.06 -0.03 2.39
C THR A 47 20.33 -0.76 1.25
N GLY A 48 19.17 -0.27 0.79
CA GLY A 48 18.42 -0.92 -0.29
C GLY A 48 17.85 -2.28 0.12
N ALA A 49 17.42 -2.41 1.37
CA ALA A 49 16.88 -3.64 1.93
C ALA A 49 15.69 -4.17 1.12
N LEU A 50 15.53 -5.50 1.07
CA LEU A 50 14.40 -6.16 0.41
C LEU A 50 13.61 -6.94 1.45
N PHE A 51 12.33 -6.58 1.65
CA PHE A 51 11.44 -7.25 2.60
C PHE A 51 10.30 -7.99 1.90
N GLY A 52 9.71 -8.96 2.61
CA GLY A 52 8.64 -9.82 2.13
C GLY A 52 9.15 -11.08 1.41
N GLY A 53 8.32 -12.12 1.40
CA GLY A 53 8.70 -13.46 0.93
C GLY A 53 8.40 -13.78 -0.53
N LEU A 54 7.63 -12.97 -1.25
CA LEU A 54 7.28 -13.24 -2.66
C LEU A 54 8.33 -12.71 -3.63
N THR A 55 9.52 -13.32 -3.59
CA THR A 55 10.64 -13.02 -4.48
C THR A 55 11.55 -14.24 -4.61
N SER A 56 12.30 -14.34 -5.71
CA SER A 56 13.41 -15.29 -5.85
C SER A 56 14.77 -14.69 -5.44
N GLN A 57 14.80 -13.41 -5.06
CA GLN A 57 16.01 -12.69 -4.70
C GLN A 57 16.29 -12.85 -3.20
N GLN A 58 17.53 -12.57 -2.81
CA GLN A 58 17.89 -12.60 -1.40
C GLN A 58 17.21 -11.45 -0.63
N GLN A 59 16.35 -11.81 0.32
CA GLN A 59 15.60 -10.89 1.17
C GLN A 59 16.21 -10.77 2.58
N GLU A 60 15.86 -9.71 3.28
CA GLU A 60 16.16 -9.51 4.70
C GLU A 60 15.30 -10.40 5.59
N PRO A 61 15.76 -10.71 6.81
CA PRO A 61 14.90 -11.29 7.84
C PRO A 61 13.67 -10.42 8.06
N THR A 62 12.56 -11.05 8.44
CA THR A 62 11.37 -10.31 8.84
C THR A 62 11.65 -9.47 10.09
N PHE A 63 11.13 -8.25 10.10
CA PHE A 63 11.11 -7.37 11.28
C PHE A 63 9.82 -7.56 12.12
N LEU A 64 8.92 -8.44 11.66
CA LEU A 64 7.63 -8.72 12.28
C LEU A 64 7.76 -9.85 13.30
N ASN A 65 7.15 -9.63 14.46
CA ASN A 65 6.91 -10.70 15.43
C ASN A 65 5.74 -11.58 14.98
N ASP A 66 5.57 -12.72 15.64
CA ASP A 66 4.38 -13.55 15.45
C ASP A 66 3.10 -12.74 15.67
N LYS A 67 2.11 -12.97 14.81
CA LYS A 67 0.84 -12.24 14.76
C LYS A 67 0.94 -10.73 14.48
N GLU A 68 2.08 -10.21 14.03
CA GLU A 68 2.16 -8.84 13.52
C GLU A 68 1.91 -8.76 12.01
N VAL A 69 1.22 -7.69 11.59
CA VAL A 69 0.89 -7.46 10.19
C VAL A 69 1.14 -6.02 9.75
N VAL A 70 1.60 -5.88 8.51
CA VAL A 70 1.62 -4.59 7.80
C VAL A 70 0.50 -4.61 6.76
N LEU A 71 -0.36 -3.59 6.80
CA LEU A 71 -1.35 -3.35 5.77
C LEU A 71 -0.70 -2.55 4.64
N SER A 72 -0.76 -3.05 3.40
CA SER A 72 -0.27 -2.30 2.24
C SER A 72 -1.23 -2.29 1.06
N PHE A 73 -1.24 -1.18 0.33
CA PHE A 73 -2.14 -0.93 -0.79
C PHE A 73 -1.38 -0.44 -2.02
N ASP A 74 -1.61 -1.06 -3.17
CA ASP A 74 -0.97 -0.73 -4.45
C ASP A 74 -1.93 -0.05 -5.43
N ASP A 75 -1.35 0.59 -6.45
CA ASP A 75 -1.95 1.17 -7.66
C ASP A 75 -2.62 2.54 -7.55
N GLY A 76 -2.99 2.97 -6.34
CA GLY A 76 -3.64 4.25 -6.13
C GLY A 76 -2.76 5.49 -6.35
N PRO A 77 -3.28 6.67 -5.98
CA PRO A 77 -4.58 6.88 -5.34
C PRO A 77 -5.77 6.85 -6.32
N SER A 78 -6.86 6.23 -5.89
CA SER A 78 -8.18 6.31 -6.51
C SER A 78 -9.04 7.34 -5.77
N PRO A 79 -9.63 8.35 -6.45
CA PRO A 79 -10.44 9.36 -5.77
C PRO A 79 -11.78 8.82 -5.23
N TRP A 80 -12.16 7.60 -5.61
CA TRP A 80 -13.44 6.99 -5.23
C TRP A 80 -13.30 5.93 -4.14
N VAL A 81 -12.13 5.31 -4.04
CA VAL A 81 -11.88 4.11 -3.22
C VAL A 81 -10.88 4.41 -2.11
N THR A 82 -9.76 5.07 -2.40
CA THR A 82 -8.75 5.42 -1.39
C THR A 82 -9.34 6.19 -0.21
N PRO A 83 -10.19 7.23 -0.39
CA PRO A 83 -10.80 7.91 0.76
C PRO A 83 -11.62 7.00 1.68
N LYS A 84 -12.30 5.97 1.13
CA LYS A 84 -13.09 5.02 1.93
C LYS A 84 -12.21 4.07 2.74
N ILE A 85 -11.05 3.72 2.18
CA ILE A 85 -10.02 2.95 2.88
C ILE A 85 -9.45 3.79 4.02
N LEU A 86 -9.08 5.05 3.75
CA LEU A 86 -8.58 5.99 4.76
C LEU A 86 -9.58 6.18 5.91
N ASP A 87 -10.85 6.44 5.60
CA ASP A 87 -11.93 6.57 6.58
C ASP A 87 -12.09 5.29 7.43
N THR A 88 -11.84 4.11 6.86
CA THR A 88 -11.92 2.84 7.60
C THR A 88 -10.69 2.62 8.48
N LEU A 89 -9.48 2.92 7.99
CA LEU A 89 -8.25 2.83 8.79
C LEU A 89 -8.29 3.77 10.00
N GLU A 90 -8.83 4.98 9.80
CA GLU A 90 -9.06 5.98 10.86
C GLU A 90 -10.02 5.48 11.93
N ARG A 91 -11.19 4.93 11.54
CA ARG A 91 -12.14 4.30 12.49
C ARG A 91 -11.55 3.13 13.27
N HIS A 92 -10.51 2.49 12.74
CA HIS A 92 -9.81 1.37 13.39
C HIS A 92 -8.50 1.80 14.05
N CYS A 93 -8.27 3.10 14.22
CA CYS A 93 -7.12 3.65 14.93
C CYS A 93 -5.77 3.12 14.40
N THR A 94 -5.69 2.82 13.11
CA THR A 94 -4.54 2.14 12.53
C THR A 94 -4.00 2.86 11.31
N LYS A 95 -2.87 2.37 10.79
CA LYS A 95 -2.15 2.96 9.66
C LYS A 95 -1.71 1.88 8.67
N ALA A 96 -1.40 2.30 7.45
CA ALA A 96 -1.02 1.44 6.35
C ALA A 96 0.07 2.11 5.50
N THR A 97 0.65 1.33 4.59
CA THR A 97 1.62 1.78 3.60
C THR A 97 1.01 1.71 2.21
N PHE A 98 1.00 2.82 1.48
CA PHE A 98 0.48 2.92 0.13
C PHE A 98 1.66 2.98 -0.85
N PHE A 99 1.65 2.13 -1.88
CA PHE A 99 2.60 2.18 -2.99
C PHE A 99 1.85 2.72 -4.21
N ALA A 100 2.03 4.02 -4.47
CA ALA A 100 1.24 4.73 -5.46
C ALA A 100 1.93 4.77 -6.83
N VAL A 101 1.10 4.71 -7.87
CA VAL A 101 1.53 4.87 -9.26
C VAL A 101 1.62 6.37 -9.55
N GLY A 102 2.76 6.83 -10.10
CA GLY A 102 3.01 8.25 -10.32
C GLY A 102 1.94 8.95 -11.18
N LYS A 103 1.44 8.29 -12.24
CA LYS A 103 0.34 8.82 -13.06
C LYS A 103 -0.92 9.07 -12.25
N MET A 104 -1.24 8.20 -11.30
CA MET A 104 -2.42 8.32 -10.45
C MET A 104 -2.26 9.46 -9.45
N ALA A 105 -1.07 9.62 -8.88
CA ALA A 105 -0.75 10.72 -7.97
C ALA A 105 -0.85 12.09 -8.64
N VAL A 106 -0.37 12.21 -9.89
CA VAL A 106 -0.52 13.45 -10.68
C VAL A 106 -1.97 13.70 -11.08
N ALA A 107 -2.75 12.65 -11.34
CA ALA A 107 -4.17 12.78 -11.67
C ALA A 107 -5.02 13.21 -10.46
N TYR A 108 -4.68 12.71 -9.26
CA TYR A 108 -5.43 12.91 -8.01
C TYR A 108 -4.49 13.34 -6.85
N PRO A 109 -3.84 14.50 -6.97
CA PRO A 109 -2.81 14.94 -6.01
C PRO A 109 -3.38 15.29 -4.63
N ASP A 110 -4.65 15.68 -4.56
CA ASP A 110 -5.36 15.91 -3.30
C ASP A 110 -5.54 14.62 -2.49
N VAL A 111 -5.84 13.50 -3.16
CA VAL A 111 -5.95 12.19 -2.50
C VAL A 111 -4.58 11.69 -2.05
N ALA A 112 -3.53 11.90 -2.86
CA ALA A 112 -2.15 11.58 -2.44
C ALA A 112 -1.74 12.37 -1.19
N ARG A 113 -2.11 13.66 -1.10
CA ARG A 113 -1.89 14.48 0.09
C ARG A 113 -2.69 13.99 1.29
N ASP A 114 -3.94 13.57 1.10
CA ASP A 114 -4.79 13.05 2.18
C ASP A 114 -4.18 11.80 2.84
N ILE A 115 -3.56 10.90 2.05
CA ILE A 115 -2.80 9.75 2.57
C ILE A 115 -1.73 10.21 3.58
N LEU A 116 -0.91 11.20 3.22
CA LEU A 116 0.17 11.71 4.06
C LEU A 116 -0.35 12.48 5.28
N VAL A 117 -1.35 13.35 5.08
CA VAL A 117 -1.96 14.16 6.14
C VAL A 117 -2.57 13.27 7.24
N ARG A 118 -3.17 12.14 6.88
CA ARG A 118 -3.71 11.16 7.84
C ARG A 118 -2.64 10.25 8.47
N GLY A 119 -1.37 10.53 8.21
CA GLY A 119 -0.22 9.89 8.84
C GLY A 119 0.10 8.50 8.29
N HIS A 120 -0.38 8.15 7.10
CA HIS A 120 0.04 6.93 6.42
C HIS A 120 1.37 7.14 5.70
N THR A 121 1.97 6.04 5.26
CA THR A 121 3.24 6.06 4.52
C THR A 121 2.96 5.91 3.04
N LEU A 122 3.55 6.76 2.21
CA LEU A 122 3.42 6.74 0.76
C LEU A 122 4.78 6.44 0.13
N GLY A 123 4.87 5.33 -0.61
CA GLY A 123 6.03 4.92 -1.39
C GLY A 123 5.71 4.82 -2.88
N GLY A 124 6.71 4.46 -3.69
CA GLY A 124 6.62 4.41 -5.15
C GLY A 124 6.19 3.05 -5.70
N HIS A 125 5.38 3.07 -6.76
CA HIS A 125 4.95 1.88 -7.52
C HIS A 125 5.09 2.10 -9.04
N THR A 126 6.25 2.62 -9.46
CA THR A 126 6.54 3.10 -10.84
C THR A 126 5.70 4.29 -11.27
N TRP A 127 6.01 4.82 -12.45
CA TRP A 127 5.28 5.92 -13.07
C TRP A 127 3.98 5.44 -13.72
N SER A 128 4.04 4.41 -14.55
CA SER A 128 2.95 4.02 -15.44
C SER A 128 2.37 2.63 -15.22
N HIS A 129 2.87 1.91 -14.21
CA HIS A 129 2.52 0.52 -13.93
C HIS A 129 2.80 -0.45 -15.10
N PRO A 130 4.05 -0.53 -15.61
CA PRO A 130 4.38 -1.45 -16.71
C PRO A 130 4.33 -2.91 -16.22
N ARG A 131 3.72 -3.80 -17.02
CA ARG A 131 3.56 -5.23 -16.68
C ARG A 131 4.87 -6.00 -16.58
N GLN A 132 5.92 -5.56 -17.27
CA GLN A 132 7.18 -6.31 -17.40
C GLN A 132 8.38 -5.37 -17.26
N LEU A 133 8.44 -4.63 -16.15
CA LEU A 133 9.53 -3.68 -15.85
C LEU A 133 10.94 -4.30 -16.03
N PRO A 134 11.23 -5.54 -15.56
CA PRO A 134 12.54 -6.16 -15.75
C PRO A 134 12.95 -6.45 -17.21
N LYS A 135 12.00 -6.47 -18.15
CA LYS A 135 12.27 -6.73 -19.57
C LYS A 135 12.36 -5.45 -20.40
N MET A 136 12.13 -4.30 -19.80
CA MET A 136 12.34 -3.01 -20.46
C MET A 136 13.83 -2.75 -20.64
N LYS A 137 14.18 -1.83 -21.55
CA LYS A 137 15.54 -1.30 -21.61
C LYS A 137 15.92 -0.71 -20.24
N PRO A 138 17.14 -0.94 -19.71
CA PRO A 138 17.52 -0.52 -18.36
C PRO A 138 17.22 0.96 -18.08
N GLU A 139 17.47 1.84 -19.05
CA GLU A 139 17.24 3.28 -18.93
C GLU A 139 15.75 3.60 -18.77
N ARG A 140 14.90 2.87 -19.50
CA ARG A 140 13.44 3.02 -19.42
C ARG A 140 12.87 2.46 -18.12
N ALA A 141 13.43 1.36 -17.62
CA ALA A 141 13.02 0.80 -16.33
C ALA A 141 13.40 1.73 -15.16
N LYS A 142 14.60 2.34 -15.21
CA LYS A 142 15.02 3.38 -14.26
C LYS A 142 14.13 4.62 -14.37
N ASP A 143 13.89 5.11 -15.58
CA ASP A 143 12.99 6.26 -15.83
C ASP A 143 11.58 6.05 -15.26
N GLU A 144 11.02 4.83 -15.35
CA GLU A 144 9.75 4.48 -14.69
C GLU A 144 9.78 4.63 -13.16
N ILE A 145 10.89 4.27 -12.52
CA ILE A 145 11.06 4.43 -11.06
C ILE A 145 11.19 5.90 -10.71
N GLU A 146 12.06 6.62 -11.43
CA GLU A 146 12.39 8.03 -11.17
C GLU A 146 11.21 8.96 -11.40
N ARG A 147 10.51 8.80 -12.53
CA ARG A 147 9.29 9.56 -12.80
C ARG A 147 8.20 9.24 -11.80
N GLY A 148 8.12 8.01 -11.31
CA GLY A 148 7.18 7.61 -10.27
C GLY A 148 7.39 8.42 -8.99
N PHE A 149 8.62 8.44 -8.46
CA PHE A 149 8.94 9.23 -7.28
C PHE A 149 8.81 10.74 -7.51
N ALA A 150 9.27 11.25 -8.65
CA ALA A 150 9.15 12.67 -8.98
C ALA A 150 7.69 13.13 -9.09
N ALA A 151 6.81 12.30 -9.66
CA ALA A 151 5.38 12.55 -9.72
C ALA A 151 4.72 12.59 -8.34
N LEU A 152 5.10 11.67 -7.45
CA LEU A 152 4.62 11.64 -6.07
C LEU A 152 5.08 12.88 -5.29
N GLU A 153 6.35 13.24 -5.42
CA GLU A 153 6.93 14.44 -4.81
C GLU A 153 6.21 15.70 -5.31
N ALA A 154 5.99 15.84 -6.61
CA ALA A 154 5.25 16.96 -7.19
C ALA A 154 3.81 17.02 -6.67
N ALA A 155 3.11 15.88 -6.64
CA ALA A 155 1.72 15.78 -6.19
C ALA A 155 1.56 16.20 -4.72
N THR A 156 2.48 15.78 -3.86
CA THR A 156 2.37 15.91 -2.41
C THR A 156 3.10 17.11 -1.82
N GLY A 157 4.13 17.61 -2.51
CA GLY A 157 5.04 18.63 -1.99
C GLY A 157 6.11 18.08 -1.04
N GLY A 158 6.28 16.75 -0.96
CA GLY A 158 7.27 16.11 -0.12
C GLY A 158 6.72 14.96 0.73
N GLY A 159 7.58 14.36 1.55
CA GLY A 159 7.18 13.32 2.50
C GLY A 159 6.97 11.94 1.85
N ILE A 160 7.61 11.70 0.71
CA ILE A 160 7.59 10.38 0.07
C ILE A 160 8.62 9.48 0.72
N ALA A 161 8.19 8.29 1.13
CA ALA A 161 9.06 7.29 1.70
C ALA A 161 10.05 6.78 0.64
N PRO A 162 11.31 6.49 0.99
CA PRO A 162 12.26 5.76 0.15
C PRO A 162 11.90 4.27 0.09
N PHE A 163 10.62 3.97 -0.15
CA PHE A 163 10.04 2.63 -0.23
C PHE A 163 9.52 2.42 -1.64
N PHE A 164 9.79 1.25 -2.20
CA PHE A 164 9.37 0.89 -3.54
C PHE A 164 8.79 -0.53 -3.58
N ARG A 165 7.77 -0.73 -4.41
CA ARG A 165 7.27 -2.07 -4.75
C ARG A 165 7.25 -2.22 -6.26
N PHE A 166 7.76 -3.35 -6.76
CA PHE A 166 7.72 -3.67 -8.18
C PHE A 166 6.30 -4.04 -8.61
N THR A 167 5.90 -3.58 -9.79
CA THR A 167 4.62 -3.92 -10.43
C THR A 167 4.51 -5.42 -10.61
N GLY A 168 3.37 -5.99 -10.19
CA GLY A 168 3.16 -7.44 -10.20
C GLY A 168 4.19 -8.24 -9.40
N LEU A 169 4.83 -7.61 -8.40
CA LEU A 169 5.91 -8.19 -7.59
C LEU A 169 7.10 -8.71 -8.43
N ASN A 170 7.26 -8.16 -9.64
CA ASN A 170 8.21 -8.64 -10.63
C ASN A 170 9.55 -7.89 -10.52
N ASP A 171 10.30 -8.22 -9.46
CA ASP A 171 11.63 -7.67 -9.23
C ASP A 171 12.70 -8.29 -10.15
N SER A 172 13.91 -7.72 -10.09
CA SER A 172 15.09 -8.31 -10.72
C SER A 172 16.36 -7.81 -10.04
N ALA A 173 17.43 -8.61 -10.06
CA ALA A 173 18.71 -8.23 -9.46
C ALA A 173 19.24 -6.88 -9.97
N PRO A 174 19.24 -6.57 -11.29
CA PRO A 174 19.73 -5.27 -11.77
C PRO A 174 18.93 -4.07 -11.24
N LEU A 175 17.61 -4.20 -11.11
CA LEU A 175 16.76 -3.12 -10.60
C LEU A 175 16.84 -3.00 -9.08
N LEU A 176 16.99 -4.11 -8.35
CA LEU A 176 17.26 -4.08 -6.92
C LEU A 176 18.61 -3.42 -6.61
N ASN A 177 19.64 -3.69 -7.42
CA ASN A 177 20.94 -3.01 -7.30
C ASN A 177 20.79 -1.50 -7.50
N TYR A 178 20.01 -1.09 -8.49
CA TYR A 178 19.73 0.32 -8.72
C TYR A 178 19.00 0.98 -7.54
N LEU A 179 17.99 0.31 -6.97
CA LEU A 179 17.29 0.81 -5.78
C LEU A 179 18.21 0.89 -4.56
N GLN A 180 19.14 -0.06 -4.42
CA GLN A 180 20.17 -0.02 -3.39
C GLN A 180 21.14 1.14 -3.55
N GLU A 181 21.65 1.40 -4.75
CA GLU A 181 22.48 2.59 -5.05
C GLU A 181 21.75 3.90 -4.70
N ARG A 182 20.42 3.87 -4.71
CA ARG A 182 19.55 5.00 -4.40
C ARG A 182 19.09 5.07 -2.94
N GLY A 183 19.48 4.11 -2.11
CA GLY A 183 19.03 4.03 -0.72
C GLY A 183 17.51 3.88 -0.60
N ILE A 184 16.91 3.08 -1.49
CA ILE A 184 15.48 2.82 -1.54
C ILE A 184 15.22 1.37 -1.13
N ALA A 185 14.46 1.18 -0.06
CA ALA A 185 14.03 -0.14 0.39
C ALA A 185 12.92 -0.69 -0.51
N THR A 186 13.02 -1.96 -0.86
CA THR A 186 12.05 -2.67 -1.68
C THR A 186 11.15 -3.54 -0.80
N PHE A 187 9.86 -3.53 -1.08
CA PHE A 187 8.87 -4.35 -0.38
C PHE A 187 8.13 -5.23 -1.37
N THR A 188 8.24 -6.55 -1.20
CA THR A 188 7.24 -7.48 -1.71
C THR A 188 6.15 -7.67 -0.66
N VAL A 189 5.59 -8.87 -0.55
CA VAL A 189 4.53 -9.23 0.40
C VAL A 189 4.70 -10.67 0.87
N ASP A 190 3.97 -11.01 1.92
CA ASP A 190 3.90 -12.36 2.48
C ASP A 190 2.53 -13.01 2.25
N VAL A 191 1.47 -12.19 2.20
CA VAL A 191 0.09 -12.62 2.03
C VAL A 191 -0.56 -11.79 0.94
N VAL A 192 -1.00 -12.46 -0.12
CA VAL A 192 -1.76 -11.83 -1.22
C VAL A 192 -3.25 -12.02 -0.95
N SER A 193 -4.03 -10.93 -0.99
CA SER A 193 -5.48 -10.97 -0.76
C SER A 193 -6.28 -11.50 -1.96
N ASP A 194 -5.71 -11.43 -3.16
CA ASP A 194 -6.38 -11.67 -4.46
C ASP A 194 -7.61 -10.78 -4.71
N ASP A 195 -7.65 -9.58 -4.14
CA ASP A 195 -8.72 -8.58 -4.38
C ASP A 195 -8.87 -8.13 -5.84
N SER A 196 -7.89 -8.43 -6.70
CA SER A 196 -7.99 -8.25 -8.14
C SER A 196 -8.86 -9.30 -8.83
N PHE A 197 -9.14 -10.42 -8.15
CA PHE A 197 -9.92 -11.54 -8.68
C PHE A 197 -11.17 -11.83 -7.83
N ILE A 198 -11.12 -11.56 -6.52
CA ILE A 198 -12.23 -11.80 -5.59
C ILE A 198 -13.09 -10.53 -5.49
N ALA A 199 -14.27 -10.58 -6.10
CA ALA A 199 -15.21 -9.44 -6.09
C ALA A 199 -16.07 -9.37 -4.82
N SER A 200 -16.32 -10.51 -4.16
CA SER A 200 -17.13 -10.59 -2.94
C SER A 200 -16.34 -10.09 -1.73
N PRO A 201 -16.80 -9.03 -1.02
CA PRO A 201 -16.09 -8.52 0.16
C PRO A 201 -15.95 -9.54 1.29
N ASP A 202 -16.98 -10.35 1.53
CA ASP A 202 -16.98 -11.36 2.58
C ASP A 202 -16.01 -12.51 2.25
N GLU A 203 -15.98 -12.92 0.98
CA GLU A 203 -15.02 -13.92 0.52
C GLU A 203 -13.58 -13.39 0.61
N LEU A 204 -13.36 -12.15 0.19
CA LEU A 204 -12.07 -11.48 0.24
C LEU A 204 -11.55 -11.42 1.68
N ALA A 205 -12.40 -11.01 2.62
CA ALA A 205 -12.03 -10.98 4.04
C ALA A 205 -11.68 -12.37 4.55
N ARG A 206 -12.53 -13.37 4.29
CA ARG A 206 -12.32 -14.76 4.72
C ARG A 206 -11.01 -15.34 4.18
N ILE A 207 -10.76 -15.20 2.87
CA ILE A 207 -9.55 -15.74 2.22
C ILE A 207 -8.29 -15.04 2.72
N THR A 208 -8.32 -13.71 2.87
CA THR A 208 -7.19 -12.94 3.38
C THR A 208 -6.80 -13.41 4.78
N LEU A 209 -7.78 -13.51 5.69
CA LEU A 209 -7.56 -13.93 7.08
C LEU A 209 -7.10 -15.39 7.16
N GLN A 210 -7.67 -16.29 6.36
CA GLN A 210 -7.25 -17.69 6.29
C GLN A 210 -5.79 -17.83 5.82
N ARG A 211 -5.39 -17.09 4.78
CA ARG A 211 -4.01 -17.11 4.28
C ARG A 211 -3.03 -16.55 5.29
N LEU A 212 -3.43 -15.49 5.99
CA LEU A 212 -2.63 -14.94 7.07
C LEU A 212 -2.49 -15.94 8.23
N ASP A 213 -3.54 -16.65 8.62
CA ASP A 213 -3.47 -17.71 9.63
C ASP A 213 -2.47 -18.82 9.28
N ASN A 214 -2.39 -19.19 8.01
CA ASN A 214 -1.39 -20.15 7.55
C ASN A 214 0.05 -19.59 7.57
N LYS A 215 0.21 -18.26 7.52
CA LYS A 215 1.51 -17.59 7.49
C LYS A 215 2.00 -17.16 8.88
N GLY A 216 1.10 -16.80 9.79
CA GLY A 216 1.37 -16.38 11.18
C GLY A 216 1.68 -14.89 11.36
N SER A 217 2.32 -14.25 10.37
CA SER A 217 2.61 -12.80 10.35
C SER A 217 2.90 -12.36 8.90
N GLY A 218 2.92 -11.07 8.60
CA GLY A 218 3.44 -10.64 7.30
C GLY A 218 2.97 -9.30 6.78
N ILE A 219 3.49 -8.96 5.61
CA ILE A 219 3.05 -7.81 4.81
C ILE A 219 1.90 -8.27 3.90
N LEU A 220 0.72 -7.66 4.06
CA LEU A 220 -0.49 -7.99 3.30
C LEU A 220 -0.60 -7.09 2.07
N LEU A 221 -0.89 -7.70 0.91
CA LEU A 221 -1.18 -7.00 -0.34
C LEU A 221 -2.68 -6.75 -0.52
N PHE A 222 -3.03 -5.49 -0.74
CA PHE A 222 -4.31 -5.05 -1.29
C PHE A 222 -4.07 -4.00 -2.37
N HIS A 223 -5.12 -3.56 -3.03
CA HIS A 223 -5.10 -2.47 -4.00
C HIS A 223 -6.18 -1.44 -3.65
N ASP A 224 -5.80 -0.17 -3.47
CA ASP A 224 -6.72 0.92 -3.11
C ASP A 224 -7.49 1.48 -4.31
N ILE A 225 -7.42 0.81 -5.45
CA ILE A 225 -8.30 1.00 -6.62
C ILE A 225 -9.50 0.05 -6.62
N LYS A 226 -9.57 -0.94 -5.70
CA LYS A 226 -10.59 -2.00 -5.72
C LYS A 226 -11.74 -1.71 -4.74
N PRO A 227 -12.99 -1.56 -5.23
CA PRO A 227 -14.13 -1.36 -4.35
C PRO A 227 -14.40 -2.53 -3.39
N ALA A 228 -14.07 -3.77 -3.80
CA ALA A 228 -14.21 -4.95 -2.94
C ALA A 228 -13.33 -4.82 -1.69
N THR A 229 -12.09 -4.37 -1.85
CA THR A 229 -11.14 -4.10 -0.75
C THR A 229 -11.69 -3.07 0.22
N ALA A 230 -12.18 -1.93 -0.26
CA ALA A 230 -12.77 -0.91 0.61
C ALA A 230 -13.97 -1.42 1.42
N LYS A 231 -14.78 -2.31 0.84
CA LYS A 231 -15.93 -2.92 1.52
C LYS A 231 -15.53 -4.02 2.51
N ALA A 232 -14.48 -4.79 2.19
CA ALA A 232 -14.00 -5.90 3.01
C ALA A 232 -13.14 -5.45 4.20
N LEU A 233 -12.51 -4.26 4.10
CA LEU A 233 -11.47 -3.83 5.02
C LEU A 233 -11.93 -3.82 6.48
N GLN A 234 -13.15 -3.39 6.76
CA GLN A 234 -13.68 -3.42 8.13
C GLN A 234 -13.70 -4.86 8.68
N ALA A 235 -14.30 -5.81 7.95
CA ALA A 235 -14.34 -7.22 8.37
C ALA A 235 -12.94 -7.84 8.49
N ILE A 236 -11.98 -7.41 7.68
CA ILE A 236 -10.57 -7.82 7.78
C ILE A 236 -9.98 -7.31 9.10
N LEU A 237 -10.12 -6.02 9.42
CA LEU A 237 -9.54 -5.43 10.64
C LEU A 237 -10.19 -5.99 11.91
N ASP A 238 -11.51 -6.13 11.93
CA ASP A 238 -12.24 -6.80 13.01
C ASP A 238 -11.77 -8.25 13.17
N GLY A 239 -11.60 -8.95 12.03
CA GLY A 239 -11.12 -10.32 11.99
C GLY A 239 -9.68 -10.48 12.46
N LEU A 240 -8.80 -9.52 12.18
CA LEU A 240 -7.43 -9.49 12.68
C LEU A 240 -7.43 -9.37 14.21
N LYS A 241 -8.20 -8.41 14.75
CA LYS A 241 -8.32 -8.19 16.20
C LYS A 241 -8.85 -9.43 16.91
N ALA A 242 -9.93 -10.02 16.40
CA ALA A 242 -10.54 -11.23 16.96
C ALA A 242 -9.60 -12.45 16.96
N ARG A 243 -8.63 -12.50 16.04
CA ARG A 243 -7.63 -13.58 15.93
C ARG A 243 -6.30 -13.27 16.65
N GLY A 244 -6.23 -12.16 17.37
CA GLY A 244 -5.04 -11.74 18.13
C GLY A 244 -3.90 -11.15 17.27
N TYR A 245 -4.18 -10.78 16.02
CA TYR A 245 -3.21 -10.05 15.20
C TYR A 245 -3.11 -8.59 15.63
N ARG A 246 -1.93 -8.03 15.39
CA ARG A 246 -1.55 -6.69 15.76
C ARG A 246 -1.03 -5.96 14.53
N VAL A 247 -1.62 -4.80 14.22
CA VAL A 247 -1.17 -4.00 13.08
C VAL A 247 0.06 -3.20 13.49
N VAL A 248 1.08 -3.22 12.65
CA VAL A 248 2.27 -2.37 12.78
C VAL A 248 2.40 -1.47 11.56
N HIS A 249 2.97 -0.27 11.75
CA HIS A 249 3.04 0.74 10.70
C HIS A 249 4.48 1.04 10.34
N LEU A 250 4.78 1.00 9.04
CA LEU A 250 6.10 1.34 8.53
C LEU A 250 6.25 2.84 8.42
N ARG A 251 7.34 3.38 8.96
CA ARG A 251 7.79 4.77 8.79
C ARG A 251 9.23 4.76 8.30
N TYR A 252 9.69 5.91 7.85
CA TYR A 252 11.04 6.10 7.32
C TYR A 252 11.71 7.26 8.06
N GLY A 253 13.04 7.22 8.17
CA GLY A 253 13.80 8.29 8.81
C GLY A 253 13.99 9.53 7.94
N LYS A 254 14.31 9.32 6.65
CA LYS A 254 14.50 10.40 5.66
C LYS A 254 13.67 10.12 4.40
N PRO A 255 13.01 11.12 3.81
CA PRO A 255 12.27 10.93 2.57
C PRO A 255 13.21 10.61 1.40
N VAL A 256 12.64 10.04 0.33
CA VAL A 256 13.37 9.85 -0.92
C VAL A 256 13.77 11.21 -1.51
N VAL A 257 14.96 11.28 -2.11
CA VAL A 257 15.36 12.46 -2.90
C VAL A 257 14.95 12.21 -4.35
N ALA A 258 13.85 12.84 -4.75
CA ALA A 258 13.38 12.84 -6.14
C ALA A 258 14.22 13.79 -7.02
N GLN A 259 14.33 13.47 -8.31
CA GLN A 259 15.06 14.30 -9.25
C GLN A 259 14.29 15.59 -9.55
N SER A 260 14.86 16.74 -9.17
CA SER A 260 14.19 18.04 -9.23
C SER A 260 13.70 18.42 -10.63
N GLU A 261 14.45 18.09 -11.69
CA GLU A 261 14.06 18.33 -13.08
C GLU A 261 12.78 17.57 -13.47
N LEU A 262 12.66 16.30 -13.04
CA LEU A 262 11.45 15.51 -13.26
C LEU A 262 10.28 16.04 -12.43
N VAL A 263 10.52 16.48 -11.19
CA VAL A 263 9.49 17.08 -10.32
C VAL A 263 8.93 18.36 -10.97
N ALA A 264 9.80 19.23 -11.47
CA ALA A 264 9.41 20.46 -12.16
C ALA A 264 8.54 20.16 -13.39
N GLY A 265 8.84 19.06 -14.11
CA GLY A 265 8.06 18.61 -15.26
C GLY A 265 6.58 18.27 -14.97
N PHE A 266 6.22 18.03 -13.70
CA PHE A 266 4.84 17.74 -13.29
C PHE A 266 4.13 18.91 -12.61
N ALA A 267 4.86 19.98 -12.26
CA ALA A 267 4.38 21.05 -11.39
C ALA A 267 3.10 21.74 -11.92
N GLU A 268 3.09 22.12 -13.20
CA GLU A 268 1.93 22.78 -13.83
C GLU A 268 0.70 21.86 -13.87
N GLN A 269 0.90 20.60 -14.23
CA GLN A 269 -0.18 19.61 -14.29
C GLN A 269 -0.79 19.39 -12.90
N VAL A 270 0.05 19.19 -11.88
CA VAL A 270 -0.39 19.02 -10.50
C VAL A 270 -1.12 20.27 -9.99
N ALA A 271 -0.56 21.47 -10.21
CA ALA A 271 -1.19 22.71 -9.80
C ALA A 271 -2.59 22.88 -10.42
N THR A 272 -2.72 22.55 -11.71
CA THR A 272 -4.01 22.56 -12.42
C THR A 272 -5.01 21.58 -11.81
N LYS A 273 -4.56 20.36 -11.46
CA LYS A 273 -5.42 19.33 -10.86
C LYS A 273 -5.87 19.72 -9.44
N LEU A 274 -4.96 20.25 -8.63
CA LEU A 274 -5.29 20.76 -7.28
C LEU A 274 -6.25 21.94 -7.33
N ALA A 275 -6.06 22.89 -8.26
CA ALA A 275 -6.99 24.00 -8.43
C ALA A 275 -8.41 23.51 -8.78
N LYS A 276 -8.50 22.42 -9.55
CA LYS A 276 -9.79 21.77 -9.91
C LYS A 276 -10.37 20.91 -8.79
N SER A 277 -9.56 20.43 -7.84
CA SER A 277 -10.00 19.48 -6.80
C SER A 277 -10.76 20.14 -5.62
N GLN A 278 -11.09 21.44 -5.71
CA GLN A 278 -11.82 22.20 -4.69
C GLN A 278 -13.29 21.75 -4.42
N ARG A 279 -13.68 20.51 -4.72
CA ARG A 279 -14.94 19.92 -4.23
C ARG A 279 -14.75 19.36 -2.81
N ARG A 280 -14.89 20.28 -1.85
CA ARG A 280 -15.00 20.13 -0.39
C ARG A 280 -13.76 19.60 0.33
N PRO A 281 -12.92 20.49 0.90
CA PRO A 281 -12.09 20.09 2.04
C PRO A 281 -13.03 19.60 3.15
N ARG A 282 -12.97 18.31 3.49
CA ARG A 282 -13.31 17.93 4.86
C ARG A 282 -12.20 18.52 5.73
N LEU A 283 -12.42 19.75 6.20
CA LEU A 283 -11.71 20.30 7.34
C LEU A 283 -11.97 19.36 8.52
N MET A 284 -11.02 18.47 8.78
CA MET A 284 -10.81 17.88 10.10
C MET A 284 -9.35 18.24 10.47
N PRO A 285 -9.14 19.08 11.51
CA PRO A 285 -7.82 19.59 11.85
C PRO A 285 -6.96 18.54 12.59
N PHE A 286 -5.70 18.42 12.12
CA PHE A 286 -4.43 18.32 12.88
C PHE A 286 -4.21 17.12 13.86
N TYR A 287 -3.09 16.37 13.88
CA TYR A 287 -1.63 16.59 13.64
C TYR A 287 -0.97 15.33 13.01
N GLY A 288 0.22 15.38 12.36
CA GLY A 288 1.38 16.19 12.76
C GLY A 288 2.40 16.66 11.71
N ALA A 289 2.96 17.83 12.04
CA ALA A 289 4.13 18.57 11.56
C ALA A 289 4.49 18.57 10.06
N ILE A 290 4.05 19.62 9.36
CA ILE A 290 4.96 20.73 9.00
C ILE A 290 4.55 21.91 9.91
N SER A 291 5.50 22.75 10.33
CA SER A 291 5.34 23.77 11.38
C SER A 291 4.18 24.77 11.16
N GLU A 292 3.53 25.12 12.29
CA GLU A 292 2.65 26.27 12.59
C GLU A 292 1.28 26.41 11.90
N LEU A 293 0.20 26.17 12.67
CA LEU A 293 -0.79 27.15 13.16
C LEU A 293 -2.02 26.41 13.74
N SER A 294 -2.26 26.57 15.03
CA SER A 294 -3.36 26.00 15.81
C SER A 294 -4.42 27.05 16.15
N ASP A 295 -5.67 26.62 16.39
CA ASP A 295 -6.52 27.12 17.49
C ASP A 295 -7.58 26.06 17.85
N GLY A 296 -7.61 25.65 19.12
CA GLY A 296 -8.20 24.38 19.56
C GLY A 296 -9.68 24.39 20.02
N ARG A 297 -10.19 23.18 20.28
CA ARG A 297 -11.04 22.76 21.41
C ARG A 297 -11.59 21.33 21.21
N GLY A 298 -11.43 20.48 22.22
CA GLY A 298 -12.11 19.18 22.37
C GLY A 298 -11.29 18.18 23.17
N ALA A 299 -11.76 17.78 24.36
CA ALA A 299 -11.06 16.83 25.23
C ALA A 299 -11.34 15.39 24.75
N ALA A 300 -10.31 14.71 24.24
CA ALA A 300 -10.32 13.26 24.00
C ALA A 300 -9.37 12.57 25.01
N ILE A 301 -9.28 11.25 24.95
CA ILE A 301 -8.59 10.41 25.95
C ILE A 301 -7.21 10.03 25.41
N ALA A 302 -6.15 10.46 26.12
CA ALA A 302 -4.76 10.35 25.71
C ALA A 302 -4.28 8.90 25.61
N ALA A 303 -4.31 8.30 24.42
CA ALA A 303 -3.54 7.09 24.16
C ALA A 303 -2.05 7.45 24.14
N ALA A 304 -1.22 6.66 24.83
CA ALA A 304 0.23 6.78 24.71
C ALA A 304 0.67 6.53 23.26
N ALA A 305 1.71 7.24 22.81
CA ALA A 305 2.27 7.04 21.47
C ALA A 305 2.69 5.57 21.29
N PRO A 306 2.37 4.92 20.15
CA PRO A 306 2.84 3.58 19.87
C PRO A 306 4.37 3.51 19.94
N PRO A 307 4.95 2.47 20.54
CA PRO A 307 6.41 2.32 20.61
C PRO A 307 7.02 2.29 19.21
N VAL A 308 8.24 2.81 19.08
CA VAL A 308 8.99 2.83 17.82
C VAL A 308 10.11 1.81 17.88
N THR A 309 10.16 0.91 16.89
CA THR A 309 11.29 0.00 16.66
C THR A 309 12.06 0.45 15.43
N LYS A 310 13.36 0.67 15.58
CA LYS A 310 14.24 0.99 14.45
C LYS A 310 14.77 -0.29 13.82
N VAL A 311 14.72 -0.36 12.49
CA VAL A 311 15.26 -1.46 11.71
C VAL A 311 16.27 -0.85 10.74
N ALA A 312 17.54 -1.20 10.94
CA ALA A 312 18.65 -0.78 10.08
C ALA A 312 19.30 -2.04 9.48
N PRO A 313 18.83 -2.49 8.30
CA PRO A 313 19.37 -3.69 7.66
C PRO A 313 20.81 -3.48 7.21
N GLU A 314 21.63 -4.50 7.34
CA GLU A 314 23.01 -4.47 6.83
C GLU A 314 23.03 -4.34 5.31
N ALA A 315 24.03 -3.63 4.79
CA ALA A 315 24.25 -3.54 3.35
C ALA A 315 24.64 -4.90 2.80
N ARG A 316 23.91 -5.37 1.78
CA ARG A 316 24.20 -6.64 1.10
C ARG A 316 24.90 -6.43 -0.22
N ASP A 317 25.84 -7.31 -0.54
CA ASP A 317 26.40 -7.41 -1.88
C ASP A 317 25.42 -8.18 -2.78
N ARG A 318 24.56 -7.44 -3.49
CA ARG A 318 23.58 -7.99 -4.43
C ARG A 318 24.17 -8.32 -5.81
N THR A 319 25.48 -8.11 -6.02
CA THR A 319 26.16 -8.53 -7.27
C THR A 319 26.45 -10.03 -7.27
N LYS A 320 26.51 -10.66 -6.10
CA LYS A 320 26.68 -12.10 -5.94
C LYS A 320 25.32 -12.77 -5.90
N ARG A 321 25.08 -13.69 -6.84
CA ARG A 321 23.93 -14.59 -6.75
C ARG A 321 24.09 -15.41 -5.46
N PRO A 322 23.08 -15.49 -4.58
CA PRO A 322 23.18 -16.37 -3.42
C PRO A 322 23.44 -17.81 -3.91
N PRO A 323 24.22 -18.62 -3.17
CA PRO A 323 24.32 -20.04 -3.47
C PRO A 323 22.90 -20.61 -3.53
N ALA A 324 22.64 -21.44 -4.54
CA ALA A 324 21.35 -22.09 -4.68
C ALA A 324 21.00 -22.74 -3.34
N VAL A 325 19.97 -22.24 -2.66
CA VAL A 325 19.38 -22.97 -1.54
C VAL A 325 18.93 -24.29 -2.13
N LEU A 326 19.54 -25.39 -1.68
CA LEU A 326 19.16 -26.75 -2.03
C LEU A 326 17.65 -26.87 -1.80
N GLN A 327 16.89 -26.83 -2.89
CA GLN A 327 15.54 -27.33 -2.90
C GLN A 327 15.63 -28.80 -2.48
N SER A 328 14.76 -29.17 -1.55
CA SER A 328 14.62 -30.47 -0.89
C SER A 328 14.94 -31.69 -1.78
N PRO A 329 15.42 -32.82 -1.18
CA PRO A 329 16.04 -33.93 -1.91
C PRO A 329 15.13 -34.57 -2.97
N PRO A 330 15.71 -35.25 -3.98
CA PRO A 330 14.96 -35.77 -5.12
C PRO A 330 13.88 -36.76 -4.68
N LYS A 331 12.68 -36.59 -5.25
CA LYS A 331 11.55 -37.52 -5.10
C LYS A 331 12.03 -38.94 -5.39
N SER A 332 11.95 -39.82 -4.39
CA SER A 332 12.25 -41.24 -4.55
C SER A 332 11.35 -41.84 -5.63
N LYS A 333 11.94 -42.36 -6.71
CA LYS A 333 11.23 -43.16 -7.72
C LYS A 333 10.86 -44.51 -7.11
N LYS A 334 9.72 -44.60 -6.41
CA LYS A 334 9.07 -45.90 -6.18
C LYS A 334 8.21 -46.22 -7.41
N LYS A 335 8.64 -47.21 -8.19
CA LYS A 335 7.81 -47.86 -9.22
C LYS A 335 6.53 -48.41 -8.55
N PRO A 336 5.34 -48.19 -9.12
CA PRO A 336 4.16 -48.92 -8.67
C PRO A 336 4.30 -50.41 -9.05
N ALA A 337 4.08 -51.27 -8.07
CA ALA A 337 3.98 -52.71 -8.24
C ALA A 337 2.73 -53.06 -9.08
N ALA A 338 2.87 -54.08 -9.92
CA ALA A 338 1.79 -54.60 -10.75
C ALA A 338 0.70 -55.26 -9.89
N VAL A 339 -0.56 -54.93 -10.14
CA VAL A 339 -1.74 -55.63 -9.60
C VAL A 339 -2.33 -56.49 -10.72
N PRO A 340 -2.62 -57.79 -10.49
CA PRO A 340 -3.13 -58.69 -11.52
C PRO A 340 -4.59 -58.42 -11.86
N LYS A 341 -4.96 -58.68 -13.13
CA LYS A 341 -6.33 -58.63 -13.65
C LYS A 341 -7.17 -59.78 -13.07
N ALA A 342 -8.37 -59.47 -12.58
CA ALA A 342 -9.47 -60.43 -12.48
C ALA A 342 -10.79 -59.75 -12.91
N ALA A 343 -11.62 -60.52 -13.59
CA ALA A 343 -12.81 -60.11 -14.33
C ALA A 343 -14.04 -59.86 -13.44
N GLY A 344 -14.91 -58.96 -13.88
CA GLY A 344 -16.25 -58.79 -13.30
C GLY A 344 -17.02 -57.66 -13.99
N LYS A 345 -18.05 -58.03 -14.75
CA LYS A 345 -18.95 -57.11 -15.48
C LYS A 345 -19.89 -56.39 -14.51
N GLY A 346 -20.04 -55.08 -14.68
CA GLY A 346 -21.10 -54.28 -14.04
C GLY A 346 -20.97 -52.79 -14.35
N LYS A 347 -21.83 -52.25 -15.22
CA LYS A 347 -22.16 -50.82 -15.35
C LYS A 347 -23.37 -50.53 -14.43
N PRO A 348 -23.80 -49.27 -14.16
CA PRO A 348 -23.28 -47.96 -14.60
C PRO A 348 -23.23 -46.86 -13.50
N ALA A 349 -22.59 -45.72 -13.78
CA ALA A 349 -23.14 -44.35 -13.62
C ALA A 349 -22.02 -43.32 -13.85
N GLN A 350 -22.21 -42.43 -14.83
CA GLN A 350 -21.29 -41.36 -15.17
C GLN A 350 -21.56 -40.15 -14.26
N GLY A 351 -20.61 -39.81 -13.39
CA GLY A 351 -20.44 -38.46 -12.84
C GLY A 351 -19.28 -37.78 -13.58
N PRO A 352 -19.31 -36.45 -13.81
CA PRO A 352 -18.26 -35.80 -14.55
C PRO A 352 -16.94 -35.83 -13.75
N MET A 353 -15.92 -36.20 -14.50
CA MET A 353 -14.55 -36.52 -14.13
C MET A 353 -13.75 -35.22 -13.97
N MET A 354 -13.11 -35.03 -12.83
CA MET A 354 -12.04 -34.02 -12.66
C MET A 354 -10.88 -34.37 -13.59
N PRO A 355 -10.38 -33.47 -14.46
CA PRO A 355 -9.15 -33.73 -15.17
C PRO A 355 -7.96 -33.56 -14.22
N SER A 356 -7.17 -34.62 -14.12
CA SER A 356 -5.79 -34.58 -13.69
C SER A 356 -4.90 -34.20 -14.88
N SER A 357 -3.98 -33.27 -14.67
CA SER A 357 -2.60 -33.20 -15.21
C SER A 357 -2.19 -31.74 -15.43
N SER A 358 -1.01 -31.41 -14.91
CA SER A 358 -0.07 -30.39 -15.40
C SER A 358 -0.68 -29.22 -16.20
N GLU A 359 -1.17 -28.19 -15.50
CA GLU A 359 -1.40 -26.87 -16.10
C GLU A 359 -0.45 -25.84 -15.48
N GLU A 360 0.10 -25.00 -16.35
CA GLU A 360 1.00 -23.91 -16.03
C GLU A 360 0.36 -22.89 -15.07
N LEU A 361 1.18 -22.31 -14.19
CA LEU A 361 0.72 -21.33 -13.20
C LEU A 361 0.03 -20.12 -13.86
N PRO A 362 -1.20 -19.75 -13.44
CA PRO A 362 -2.10 -18.86 -14.17
C PRO A 362 -1.75 -17.36 -14.14
N TRP A 363 -0.56 -16.95 -13.66
CA TRP A 363 -0.18 -15.53 -13.61
C TRP A 363 0.29 -14.96 -14.96
N LYS A 364 0.42 -15.79 -16.01
CA LYS A 364 0.98 -15.37 -17.31
C LYS A 364 -0.01 -14.83 -18.35
N SER A 365 -1.32 -14.91 -18.13
CA SER A 365 -2.29 -14.67 -19.23
C SER A 365 -3.45 -13.71 -18.94
N SER A 366 -3.40 -12.90 -17.88
CA SER A 366 -4.45 -11.89 -17.67
C SER A 366 -4.12 -10.57 -18.37
N SER A 367 -4.80 -10.33 -19.49
CA SER A 367 -4.85 -9.07 -20.21
C SER A 367 -5.97 -8.18 -19.66
N TYR A 368 -5.62 -7.03 -19.06
CA TYR A 368 -6.55 -5.91 -18.93
C TYR A 368 -6.44 -5.04 -20.19
N PRO A 369 -7.58 -4.60 -20.79
CA PRO A 369 -7.55 -3.59 -21.83
C PRO A 369 -7.12 -2.27 -21.21
N ALA A 370 -6.18 -1.59 -21.86
CA ALA A 370 -5.88 -0.20 -21.57
C ALA A 370 -7.11 0.63 -21.90
N HIS A 371 -7.74 1.26 -20.91
CA HIS A 371 -8.61 2.39 -21.20
C HIS A 371 -7.71 3.56 -21.57
N GLU A 372 -7.61 3.80 -22.87
CA GLU A 372 -6.99 4.98 -23.45
C GLU A 372 -7.85 6.18 -23.05
N ILE A 373 -7.35 6.99 -22.13
CA ILE A 373 -7.89 8.31 -21.83
C ILE A 373 -7.33 9.27 -22.87
N ASP A 374 -8.19 9.85 -23.69
CA ASP A 374 -7.80 10.90 -24.62
C ASP A 374 -7.42 12.19 -23.87
N ALA A 375 -6.75 13.09 -24.59
CA ALA A 375 -6.19 14.33 -24.04
C ALA A 375 -7.26 15.36 -23.57
N ALA A 376 -8.55 15.01 -23.59
CA ALA A 376 -9.65 15.90 -23.23
C ALA A 376 -10.42 15.47 -21.97
N GLY A 377 -10.30 14.23 -21.51
CA GLY A 377 -10.86 13.81 -20.21
C GLY A 377 -12.39 13.69 -20.17
N GLU A 378 -13.03 13.26 -21.25
CA GLU A 378 -14.43 12.81 -21.25
C GLU A 378 -14.56 11.35 -21.67
N PRO A 379 -15.50 10.57 -21.08
CA PRO A 379 -15.75 9.20 -21.50
C PRO A 379 -16.51 9.17 -22.84
N ALA A 380 -15.86 8.68 -23.89
CA ALA A 380 -16.54 8.34 -25.14
C ALA A 380 -17.46 7.13 -24.93
N GLY A 381 -18.78 7.34 -24.96
CA GLY A 381 -19.76 6.26 -25.04
C GLY A 381 -21.09 6.58 -24.38
N GLY A 382 -21.95 7.33 -25.06
CA GLY A 382 -23.36 7.52 -24.68
C GLY A 382 -24.17 6.25 -24.92
N TYR A 383 -24.94 5.83 -23.92
CA TYR A 383 -26.01 4.84 -24.06
C TYR A 383 -27.34 5.52 -23.69
N ALA A 384 -28.20 5.72 -24.67
CA ALA A 384 -29.55 6.25 -24.47
C ALA A 384 -30.52 5.12 -24.03
N PRO A 385 -31.57 5.41 -23.23
CA PRO A 385 -32.50 4.40 -22.73
C PRO A 385 -33.64 4.14 -23.73
N GLY A 386 -33.92 2.87 -24.01
CA GLY A 386 -35.12 2.44 -24.73
C GLY A 386 -36.24 2.06 -23.77
N ALA A 387 -37.35 2.79 -23.81
CA ALA A 387 -38.69 2.32 -23.46
C ALA A 387 -39.04 1.11 -24.35
N GLY A 388 -39.88 0.13 -24.03
CA GLY A 388 -40.87 -0.10 -22.99
C GLY A 388 -41.87 -1.10 -23.60
N ALA A 389 -42.27 -2.15 -22.87
CA ALA A 389 -43.45 -2.95 -23.20
C ALA A 389 -43.99 -3.62 -21.92
N SER A 390 -45.23 -3.25 -21.61
CA SER A 390 -46.18 -3.77 -20.61
C SER A 390 -46.28 -5.31 -20.57
N GLY A 391 -46.40 -5.94 -19.39
CA GLY A 391 -47.68 -6.34 -18.77
C GLY A 391 -48.25 -7.60 -19.45
N VAL A 392 -48.48 -8.75 -18.80
CA VAL A 392 -49.60 -9.07 -17.89
C VAL A 392 -49.38 -10.47 -17.28
N GLY A 393 -49.73 -10.65 -16.00
CA GLY A 393 -50.47 -11.84 -15.51
C GLY A 393 -49.71 -13.06 -15.00
N ALA A 394 -49.68 -13.24 -13.68
CA ALA A 394 -49.86 -14.55 -13.02
C ALA A 394 -51.32 -14.62 -12.51
N PRO A 395 -51.89 -15.76 -12.02
CA PRO A 395 -51.29 -17.08 -11.78
C PRO A 395 -52.19 -18.30 -12.18
N ASP A 396 -51.63 -19.49 -11.95
CA ASP A 396 -52.26 -20.62 -11.21
C ASP A 396 -52.67 -21.93 -11.94
N VAL A 397 -52.46 -23.03 -11.20
CA VAL A 397 -53.05 -24.38 -11.27
C VAL A 397 -52.74 -25.28 -12.49
N ARG A 398 -51.81 -26.24 -12.34
CA ARG A 398 -52.05 -27.66 -11.93
C ARG A 398 -50.83 -28.53 -12.19
#